data_AF-A0AAP0WNE7-F1
#
_entry.id   AF-A0AAP0WNE7-F1
#
_cell.length_a   1.000
_cell.length_b   1.000
_cell.length_c   1.000
_cell.angle_alpha   90.00
_cell.angle_beta   90.00
_cell.angle_gamma   90.00
#
_symmetry.space_group_name_H-M   'P 1'
#
loop_
_entity.id
_entity.type
_entity.pdbx_description
1 polymer ?
#
loop_
_entity_poly.entity_id
_entity_poly.type
_entity_poly.pdbx_seq_one_letter_code
_entity_poly.pdbx_strand_id
1 'polypeptide(L)'
;MDVDSQPTMEETILVGDDLMIGPPSPLILPEIASHVLEGVDLCDGILRNLFLYGAKDRAAQLESEVTSLERRLILASGVEGMEGFRQRWSLHGRLTDTKRRLESLKQGMEKRKKDEPVGGSTTKRWFFW
;
A
#
# COMPACT_ATOMS: atom_id res chain seq x y z
N MET A 1 71.08 -16.41 19.87
CA MET A 1 70.36 -16.74 18.62
C MET A 1 68.93 -16.38 18.88
N ASP A 2 68.61 -15.10 18.64
CA ASP A 2 67.32 -14.50 18.91
C ASP A 2 66.39 -14.86 17.75
N VAL A 3 65.34 -15.61 18.06
CA VAL A 3 64.32 -16.05 17.12
C VAL A 3 63.32 -14.91 16.97
N ASP A 4 63.31 -14.28 15.81
CA ASP A 4 62.33 -13.24 15.44
C ASP A 4 60.90 -13.76 15.66
N SER A 5 60.20 -13.16 16.62
CA SER A 5 58.76 -13.34 16.81
C SER A 5 58.05 -12.35 15.88
N GLN A 6 57.66 -12.78 14.69
CA GLN A 6 56.75 -12.00 13.85
C GLN A 6 55.36 -11.95 14.50
N PRO A 7 54.68 -10.79 14.54
CA PRO A 7 53.29 -10.73 14.97
C PRO A 7 52.42 -11.46 13.94
N THR A 8 51.78 -12.54 14.36
CA THR A 8 50.76 -13.22 13.57
C THR A 8 49.54 -12.30 13.50
N MET A 9 49.35 -11.60 12.39
CA MET A 9 48.06 -10.95 12.10
C MET A 9 47.04 -12.06 11.87
N GLU A 10 46.17 -12.32 12.86
CA GLU A 10 45.08 -13.25 12.67
C GLU A 10 44.11 -12.66 11.64
N GLU A 11 44.19 -13.14 10.39
CA GLU A 11 43.18 -12.87 9.39
C GLU A 11 41.85 -13.44 9.90
N THR A 12 41.00 -12.56 10.42
CA THR A 12 39.64 -12.91 10.78
C THR A 12 38.87 -13.07 9.47
N ILE A 13 38.83 -14.30 8.98
CA ILE A 13 38.11 -14.65 7.76
C ILE A 13 36.62 -14.45 8.07
N LEU A 14 36.05 -13.35 7.55
CA LEU A 14 34.61 -13.09 7.63
C LEU A 14 33.89 -14.28 6.97
N VAL A 15 33.17 -15.05 7.79
CA VAL A 15 32.37 -16.19 7.30
C VAL A 15 31.18 -15.63 6.51
N GLY A 16 30.63 -16.39 5.56
CA GLY A 16 29.51 -15.93 4.72
C GLY A 16 28.30 -15.38 5.50
N ASP A 17 28.13 -15.78 6.76
CA ASP A 17 27.11 -15.24 7.67
C ASP A 17 27.42 -13.80 8.12
N ASP A 18 28.69 -13.44 8.34
CA ASP A 18 29.12 -12.07 8.69
C ASP A 18 28.85 -11.08 7.55
N LEU A 19 28.81 -11.55 6.29
CA LEU A 19 28.49 -10.72 5.12
C LEU A 19 26.98 -10.46 4.97
N MET A 20 26.12 -11.28 5.60
CA MET A 20 24.66 -11.15 5.54
C MET A 20 24.10 -10.41 6.77
N ILE A 21 24.94 -10.11 7.77
CA ILE A 21 24.62 -9.22 8.88
C ILE A 21 24.84 -7.79 8.38
N GLY A 22 23.75 -7.14 7.97
CA GLY A 22 23.75 -5.71 7.71
C GLY A 22 24.20 -4.92 8.95
N PRO A 23 24.61 -3.65 8.79
CA PRO A 23 25.01 -2.83 9.92
C PRO A 23 23.92 -2.86 11.01
N PRO A 24 24.31 -2.90 12.30
CA PRO A 24 23.34 -2.89 13.39
C PRO A 24 22.41 -1.69 13.23
N SER A 25 21.12 -1.92 13.44
CA SER A 25 20.11 -0.87 13.37
C SER A 25 20.57 0.34 14.21
N PRO A 26 20.47 1.57 13.69
CA PRO A 26 20.90 2.74 14.43
C PRO A 26 20.15 2.80 15.75
N LEU A 27 20.88 2.77 16.86
CA LEU A 27 20.31 2.92 18.20
C LEU A 27 19.70 4.32 18.28
N ILE A 28 18.38 4.38 18.31
CA ILE A 28 17.65 5.62 18.50
C ILE A 28 17.87 6.04 19.96
N LEU A 29 18.50 7.19 20.19
CA LEU A 29 18.70 7.68 21.55
C LEU A 29 17.32 7.89 22.21
N PRO A 30 17.17 7.57 23.52
CA PRO A 30 15.91 7.75 24.24
C PRO A 30 15.35 9.18 24.13
N GLU A 31 16.23 10.19 24.03
CA GLU A 31 15.84 11.60 23.90
C GLU A 31 15.13 11.93 22.57
N ILE A 32 15.44 11.21 21.50
CA ILE A 32 14.86 11.43 20.16
C ILE A 32 13.77 10.42 19.81
N ALA A 33 13.59 9.36 20.61
CA ALA A 33 12.65 8.29 20.31
C ALA A 33 11.20 8.80 20.13
N SER A 34 10.76 9.76 20.96
CA SER A 34 9.45 10.38 20.82
C SER A 34 9.29 11.14 19.50
N HIS A 35 10.29 11.93 19.12
CA HIS A 35 10.30 12.72 17.89
C HIS A 35 10.33 11.83 16.64
N VAL A 36 11.06 10.71 16.69
CA VAL A 36 11.08 9.74 15.59
C VAL A 36 9.70 9.08 15.43
N LEU A 37 9.06 8.67 16.52
CA LEU A 37 7.72 8.08 16.48
C LEU A 37 6.68 9.07 15.94
N GLU A 38 6.71 10.32 16.42
CA GLU A 38 5.84 11.38 15.91
C GLU A 38 6.04 11.63 14.41
N GLY A 39 7.29 11.64 13.94
CA GLY A 39 7.62 11.76 12.52
C GLY A 39 7.07 10.60 11.69
N VAL A 40 7.15 9.36 12.19
CA VAL A 40 6.58 8.17 11.54
C VAL A 40 5.06 8.28 11.46
N ASP A 41 4.38 8.64 12.54
CA ASP A 41 2.93 8.77 12.57
C ASP A 41 2.44 9.89 11.63
N LEU A 42 3.16 11.02 11.58
CA LEU A 42 2.88 12.11 10.65
C LEU A 42 3.02 11.65 9.19
N CYS A 43 4.12 10.96 8.85
CA CYS A 43 4.34 10.44 7.50
C CYS A 43 3.27 9.42 7.11
N ASP A 44 2.91 8.52 8.03
CA ASP A 44 1.87 7.51 7.82
C ASP A 44 0.49 8.18 7.59
N GLY A 45 0.18 9.23 8.35
CA GLY A 45 -1.01 10.06 8.14
C GLY A 45 -1.04 10.77 6.77
N ILE A 46 0.07 11.38 6.36
CA ILE A 46 0.20 12.06 5.05
C ILE A 46 0.02 11.05 3.91
N LEU A 47 0.70 9.90 3.97
CA LEU A 47 0.61 8.86 2.95
C LEU A 47 -0.80 8.27 2.86
N ARG A 48 -1.46 8.04 4.00
CA ARG A 48 -2.87 7.62 4.03
C ARG A 48 -3.80 8.64 3.38
N ASN A 49 -3.65 9.92 3.72
CA ASN A 49 -4.48 10.98 3.14
C ASN A 49 -4.29 11.10 1.62
N LEU A 50 -3.03 11.06 1.15
CA LEU A 50 -2.71 11.09 -0.27
C LEU A 50 -3.37 9.92 -1.01
N PHE A 51 -3.26 8.70 -0.46
CA PHE A 51 -3.91 7.53 -1.03
C PHE A 51 -5.44 7.68 -1.06
N LEU A 52 -6.06 8.13 0.04
CA LEU A 52 -7.51 8.28 0.15
C LEU A 52 -8.05 9.31 -0.84
N TYR A 53 -7.34 10.40 -1.07
CA TYR A 53 -7.72 11.41 -2.06
C TYR A 53 -7.72 10.81 -3.48
N GLY A 54 -6.62 10.18 -3.90
CA GLY A 54 -6.56 9.53 -5.22
C GLY A 54 -7.55 8.37 -5.37
N ALA A 55 -7.91 7.70 -4.28
CA ALA A 55 -8.95 6.68 -4.30
C ALA A 55 -10.36 7.28 -4.48
N LYS A 56 -10.66 8.43 -3.85
CA LYS A 56 -11.92 9.17 -4.05
C LYS A 56 -12.07 9.64 -5.50
N ASP A 57 -11.02 10.20 -6.09
CA ASP A 57 -11.05 10.65 -7.49
C ASP A 57 -11.33 9.50 -8.45
N ARG A 58 -10.66 8.35 -8.27
CA ARG A 58 -10.94 7.14 -9.05
C ARG A 58 -12.35 6.60 -8.83
N ALA A 59 -12.88 6.69 -7.62
CA ALA A 59 -14.25 6.28 -7.34
C ALA A 59 -15.26 7.16 -8.09
N ALA A 60 -15.09 8.48 -8.07
CA ALA A 60 -15.92 9.42 -8.82
C ALA A 60 -15.84 9.17 -10.34
N GLN A 61 -14.64 8.88 -10.86
CA GLN A 61 -14.47 8.51 -12.26
C GLN A 61 -15.24 7.22 -12.60
N LEU A 62 -15.10 6.17 -11.79
CA LEU A 62 -15.81 4.90 -12.01
C LEU A 62 -17.33 5.07 -11.89
N GLU A 63 -17.83 5.89 -10.96
CA GLU A 63 -19.27 6.22 -10.86
C GLU A 63 -19.78 6.90 -12.15
N SER A 64 -19.03 7.85 -12.69
CA SER A 64 -19.37 8.50 -13.96
C SER A 64 -19.34 7.51 -15.13
N GLU A 65 -18.41 6.56 -15.15
CA GLU A 65 -18.35 5.51 -16.18
C GLU A 65 -19.54 4.55 -16.06
N VAL A 66 -19.89 4.13 -14.84
CA VAL A 66 -21.06 3.28 -14.57
C VAL A 66 -22.33 3.94 -15.10
N THR A 67 -22.57 5.21 -14.73
CA THR A 67 -23.76 5.93 -15.20
C THR A 67 -23.77 6.11 -16.73
N SER A 68 -22.61 6.33 -17.36
CA SER A 68 -22.47 6.38 -18.82
C SER A 68 -22.76 5.02 -19.48
N LEU A 69 -22.27 3.92 -18.91
CA LEU A 69 -22.52 2.57 -19.40
C LEU A 69 -23.99 2.17 -19.26
N GLU A 70 -24.64 2.51 -18.14
CA GLU A 70 -26.08 2.28 -17.93
C GLU A 70 -26.92 3.01 -18.98
N ARG A 71 -26.60 4.28 -19.25
CA ARG A 71 -27.27 5.05 -20.32
C ARG A 71 -27.09 4.41 -21.69
N ARG A 72 -25.87 3.96 -22.02
CA ARG A 72 -25.60 3.26 -23.28
C ARG A 72 -26.34 1.92 -23.38
N LEU A 73 -26.45 1.19 -22.28
CA LEU A 73 -27.21 -0.07 -22.25
C LEU A 73 -28.70 0.16 -22.52
N ILE A 74 -29.28 1.23 -21.95
CA ILE A 74 -30.66 1.64 -22.23
C ILE A 74 -30.84 1.95 -23.71
N LEU A 75 -29.94 2.75 -24.30
CA LEU A 75 -30.01 3.08 -25.73
C LEU A 75 -29.85 1.83 -26.63
N ALA A 76 -28.97 0.91 -26.26
CA ALA A 76 -28.75 -0.35 -26.99
C ALA A 76 -29.91 -1.35 -26.85
N SER A 77 -30.85 -1.14 -25.92
CA SER A 77 -32.02 -2.00 -25.77
C SER A 77 -33.00 -1.89 -26.95
N GLY A 78 -33.04 -0.73 -27.63
CA GLY A 78 -33.83 -0.52 -28.84
C GLY A 78 -33.22 -1.07 -30.13
N VAL A 79 -32.01 -1.63 -30.09
CA VAL A 79 -31.35 -2.22 -31.27
C VAL A 79 -31.67 -3.71 -31.35
N GLU A 80 -32.40 -4.12 -32.37
CA GLU A 80 -32.79 -5.52 -32.58
C GLU A 80 -31.72 -6.34 -33.33
N GLY A 81 -31.91 -7.66 -33.37
CA GLY A 81 -31.03 -8.57 -34.09
C GLY A 81 -29.70 -8.88 -33.39
N MET A 82 -28.80 -9.56 -34.12
CA MET A 82 -27.54 -10.07 -33.58
C MET A 82 -26.57 -8.97 -33.16
N GLU A 83 -26.59 -7.81 -33.85
CA GLU A 83 -25.71 -6.69 -33.53
C GLU A 83 -26.12 -6.01 -32.23
N GLY A 84 -27.43 -5.80 -32.01
CA GLY A 84 -27.94 -5.30 -30.74
C GLY A 84 -27.61 -6.24 -29.57
N PHE A 85 -27.69 -7.55 -29.77
CA PHE A 85 -27.25 -8.53 -28.78
C PHE A 85 -25.76 -8.39 -28.44
N ARG A 86 -24.88 -8.34 -29.45
CA ARG A 86 -23.43 -8.19 -29.24
C ARG A 86 -23.09 -6.91 -28.48
N GLN A 87 -23.74 -5.80 -28.85
CA GLN A 87 -23.55 -4.51 -28.18
C GLN A 87 -23.99 -4.58 -26.72
N ARG A 88 -25.19 -5.09 -26.44
CA ARG A 88 -25.68 -5.27 -25.06
C ARG A 88 -24.78 -6.21 -24.25
N TRP A 89 -24.33 -7.32 -24.84
CA TRP A 89 -23.44 -8.27 -24.17
C TRP A 89 -22.11 -7.61 -23.77
N SER A 90 -21.48 -6.89 -24.70
CA SER A 90 -20.24 -6.17 -24.45
C SER A 90 -20.43 -5.07 -23.39
N LEU A 91 -21.48 -4.27 -23.51
CA LEU A 91 -21.80 -3.21 -22.55
C LEU A 91 -22.09 -3.77 -21.16
N HIS A 92 -22.83 -4.87 -21.08
CA HIS A 92 -23.14 -5.53 -19.80
C HIS A 92 -21.88 -6.06 -19.12
N GLY A 93 -20.97 -6.71 -19.86
CA GLY A 93 -19.69 -7.17 -19.32
C GLY A 93 -18.86 -6.02 -18.73
N ARG A 94 -18.75 -4.91 -19.47
CA ARG A 94 -18.06 -3.70 -18.98
C ARG A 94 -18.75 -3.08 -17.77
N LEU A 95 -20.07 -3.01 -17.77
CA LEU A 95 -20.85 -2.45 -16.65
C LEU A 95 -20.65 -3.29 -15.38
N THR A 96 -20.68 -4.61 -15.51
CA THR A 96 -20.47 -5.52 -14.39
C THR A 96 -19.04 -5.42 -13.84
N ASP A 97 -18.02 -5.37 -14.70
CA ASP A 97 -16.62 -5.16 -14.27
C ASP A 97 -16.44 -3.83 -13.54
N THR A 98 -16.91 -2.74 -14.14
CA THR A 98 -16.76 -1.39 -13.56
C THR A 98 -17.48 -1.25 -12.22
N LYS A 99 -18.69 -1.81 -12.08
CA LYS A 99 -19.39 -1.89 -10.78
C LYS A 99 -18.59 -2.66 -9.74
N ARG A 100 -18.06 -3.84 -10.10
CA ARG A 100 -17.26 -4.66 -9.18
C ARG A 100 -15.98 -3.94 -8.73
N ARG A 101 -15.32 -3.22 -9.64
CA ARG A 101 -14.13 -2.41 -9.34
C ARG A 101 -14.46 -1.25 -8.40
N LEU A 102 -15.58 -0.57 -8.64
CA LEU A 102 -16.08 0.51 -7.78
C LEU A 102 -16.40 0.00 -6.37
N GLU A 103 -17.12 -1.12 -6.25
CA GLU A 103 -17.45 -1.76 -4.97
C GLU A 103 -16.19 -2.15 -4.20
N SER A 104 -15.25 -2.83 -4.87
CA SER A 104 -13.99 -3.26 -4.25
C SER A 104 -13.16 -2.05 -3.78
N LEU A 105 -13.14 -0.98 -4.58
CA LEU A 105 -12.44 0.26 -4.23
C LEU A 105 -13.08 0.94 -3.01
N LYS A 106 -14.41 1.11 -3.01
CA LYS A 106 -15.14 1.69 -1.87
C LYS A 106 -14.95 0.85 -0.60
N GLN A 107 -15.05 -0.47 -0.70
CA GLN A 107 -14.80 -1.37 0.42
C GLN A 107 -13.37 -1.22 0.96
N GLY A 108 -12.37 -1.15 0.08
CA GLY A 108 -10.97 -0.95 0.47
C GLY A 108 -10.70 0.44 1.07
N MET A 109 -11.49 1.45 0.72
CA MET A 109 -11.42 2.78 1.35
C MET A 109 -12.04 2.76 2.75
N GLU A 110 -13.20 2.12 2.93
CA GLU A 110 -13.88 2.03 4.23
C GLU A 110 -13.09 1.20 5.24
N LYS A 111 -12.46 0.08 4.81
CA LYS A 111 -11.58 -0.70 5.69
C LYS A 111 -10.46 0.15 6.30
N ARG A 112 -9.81 0.98 5.47
CA ARG A 112 -8.70 1.86 5.90
C ARG A 112 -9.14 3.06 6.74
N LYS A 113 -10.41 3.47 6.67
CA LYS A 113 -10.97 4.45 7.61
C LYS A 113 -11.20 3.84 8.99
N LYS A 114 -11.57 2.56 9.04
CA LYS A 114 -11.86 1.85 10.29
C LYS A 114 -10.62 1.54 11.12
N ASP A 115 -9.44 1.54 10.50
CA ASP A 115 -8.14 1.42 11.16
C ASP A 115 -7.68 2.73 11.82
N GLU A 116 -8.54 3.77 11.89
CA GLU A 116 -8.30 4.89 12.81
C GLU A 116 -8.11 4.35 14.24
N PRO A 117 -6.96 4.60 14.89
CA PRO A 117 -6.89 4.45 16.32
C PRO A 117 -7.77 5.55 16.92
N VAL A 118 -9.02 5.20 17.24
CA VAL A 118 -9.82 5.94 18.21
C VAL A 118 -8.94 6.12 19.44
N GLY A 119 -8.54 7.37 19.70
CA GLY A 119 -7.84 7.87 20.89
C GLY A 119 -7.32 6.78 21.83
N GLY A 120 -6.16 6.23 21.51
CA GLY A 120 -5.53 5.22 22.33
C GLY A 120 -4.09 5.07 21.88
N SER A 121 -3.19 5.59 22.72
CA SER A 121 -1.77 5.25 22.75
C SER A 121 -1.61 3.74 22.60
N THR A 122 -1.53 3.26 21.35
CA THR A 122 -0.96 1.94 21.11
C THR A 122 0.52 2.20 21.22
N THR A 123 1.04 1.94 22.43
CA THR A 123 2.46 1.69 22.64
C THR A 123 2.80 0.51 21.74
N LYS A 124 3.08 0.80 20.46
CA LYS A 124 3.74 -0.14 19.57
C LYS A 124 5.14 -0.24 20.15
N ARG A 125 5.28 -1.16 21.10
CA ARG A 125 6.52 -1.47 21.80
C ARG A 125 7.44 -2.11 20.77
N TRP A 126 8.08 -1.27 19.98
CA TRP A 126 9.22 -1.66 19.17
C TRP A 126 10.31 -1.95 20.19
N PHE A 127 10.62 -3.23 20.35
CA PHE A 127 11.73 -3.68 21.16
C PHE A 127 13.00 -3.32 20.41
N PHE A 128 13.59 -2.18 20.78
CA PHE A 128 14.95 -1.84 20.41
C PHE A 128 15.85 -2.62 21.38
N TRP A 129 16.40 -3.74 20.90
CA TRP A 129 17.47 -4.49 21.57
C TRP A 129 18.80 -4.00 21.02
#